data_AF-A0A353INA0-F1
#
_entry.id   AF-A0A353INA0-F1
#
_cell.length_a   1.000
_cell.length_b   1.000
_cell.length_c   1.000
_cell.angle_alpha   90.00
_cell.angle_beta   90.00
_cell.angle_gamma   90.00
#
_symmetry.space_group_name_H-M   'P 1'
#
loop_
_entity.id
_entity.type
_entity.pdbx_description
1 polymer ?
#
loop_
_entity_poly.entity_id
_entity_poly.type
_entity_poly.pdbx_seq_one_letter_code
_entity_poly.pdbx_strand_id
1 'polypeptide(L)' 'IDFSAGGKTAAVAGETAAEDGTGVIYGEAGDIAVTPILNILKEKGPVTIKVGANAVELSTQGRAETVAEFSKDCSLD' A
#
# COMPACT_ATOMS: atom_id res chain seq x y z
N ILE A 1 -1.82 5.68 -6.60
CA ILE A 1 -1.33 5.36 -5.24
C ILE A 1 -0.19 4.38 -5.41
N ASP A 2 0.96 4.55 -4.76
CA ASP A 2 2.14 3.72 -5.01
C ASP A 2 2.69 3.10 -3.73
N PHE A 3 3.03 1.81 -3.79
CA PHE A 3 3.72 1.09 -2.73
C PHE A 3 5.12 0.75 -3.20
N SER A 4 6.14 1.02 -2.41
CA SER A 4 7.52 0.67 -2.76
C SER A 4 8.33 0.15 -1.59
N ALA A 5 9.13 -0.88 -1.83
CA ALA A 5 10.12 -1.41 -0.89
C ALA A 5 11.18 -2.22 -1.64
N GLY A 6 12.43 -2.20 -1.15
CA GLY A 6 13.50 -3.05 -1.69
C GLY A 6 13.76 -2.88 -3.20
N GLY A 7 13.51 -1.69 -3.76
CA GLY A 7 13.63 -1.43 -5.21
C GLY A 7 12.46 -1.94 -6.06
N LYS A 8 11.42 -2.51 -5.44
CA LYS A 8 10.18 -2.91 -6.09
C LYS A 8 9.11 -1.84 -5.90
N THR A 9 8.22 -1.72 -6.87
CA THR A 9 7.06 -0.82 -6.82
C THR A 9 5.81 -1.54 -7.29
N ALA A 10 4.69 -1.31 -6.61
CA ALA A 10 3.35 -1.67 -7.05
C ALA A 10 2.52 -0.37 -7.16
N ALA A 11 2.17 -0.02 -8.39
CA ALA A 11 1.27 1.09 -8.67
C ALA A 11 -0.18 0.60 -8.58
N VAL A 12 -0.99 1.36 -7.86
CA VAL A 12 -2.42 1.13 -7.69
C VAL A 12 -3.15 2.27 -8.39
N ALA A 13 -3.88 1.92 -9.46
CA ALA A 13 -4.78 2.83 -10.13
C ALA A 13 -5.88 3.26 -9.15
N GLY A 14 -6.06 4.56 -9.01
CA GLY A 14 -6.97 5.15 -8.05
C GLY A 14 -6.93 6.66 -8.13
N GLU A 15 -7.90 7.28 -7.49
CA GLU A 15 -8.08 8.72 -7.47
C GLU A 15 -7.55 9.28 -6.14
N THR A 16 -7.06 10.52 -6.18
CA THR A 16 -6.66 11.24 -4.98
C THR A 16 -7.23 12.65 -5.02
N ALA A 17 -7.81 13.08 -3.91
CA ALA A 17 -8.35 14.42 -3.75
C ALA A 17 -7.80 15.06 -2.46
N ALA A 18 -7.57 16.37 -2.51
CA ALA A 18 -7.27 17.15 -1.32
C ALA A 18 -8.57 17.80 -0.82
N GLU A 19 -8.80 17.76 0.49
CA GLU A 19 -9.89 18.51 1.10
C GLU A 19 -9.48 19.98 1.30
N ASP A 20 -10.34 20.87 0.83
CA ASP A 20 -10.08 22.31 0.85
C ASP A 20 -9.97 22.83 2.29
N GLY A 21 -8.87 23.54 2.57
CA GLY A 21 -8.65 24.23 3.85
C GLY A 21 -8.16 23.35 5.00
N THR A 22 -8.16 22.02 4.88
CA THR A 22 -7.63 21.09 5.90
C THR A 22 -6.25 20.54 5.56
N GLY A 23 -5.90 20.49 4.26
CA GLY A 23 -4.66 19.89 3.78
C GLY A 23 -4.67 18.36 3.83
N VAL A 24 -5.81 17.75 4.15
CA VAL A 24 -5.97 16.29 4.15
C VAL A 24 -6.04 15.79 2.72
N ILE A 25 -5.31 14.70 2.42
CA ILE A 25 -5.37 14.02 1.14
C ILE A 25 -6.06 12.67 1.33
N TYR A 26 -7.11 12.46 0.56
CA TYR A 26 -7.82 11.18 0.46
C TYR A 26 -7.36 10.45 -0.79
N GLY A 27 -7.26 9.13 -0.70
CA GLY A 27 -6.99 8.25 -1.83
C GLY A 27 -8.02 7.13 -1.85
N GLU A 28 -8.64 6.91 -3.01
CA GLU A 28 -9.60 5.84 -3.23
C GLU A 28 -9.15 4.98 -4.41
N ALA A 29 -9.23 3.67 -4.24
CA ALA A 29 -8.94 2.71 -5.29
C ALA A 29 -9.91 1.53 -5.18
N GLY A 30 -10.47 1.12 -6.32
CA GLY A 30 -11.39 -0.02 -6.45
C GLY A 30 -10.93 -0.99 -7.52
N ASP A 31 -11.44 -2.23 -7.48
CA ASP A 31 -11.13 -3.30 -8.44
C ASP A 31 -9.63 -3.53 -8.67
N ILE A 32 -8.86 -3.52 -7.58
CA ILE A 32 -7.40 -3.62 -7.63
C ILE A 32 -6.92 -5.07 -7.55
N ALA A 33 -5.84 -5.36 -8.27
CA ALA A 33 -5.05 -6.56 -8.03
C ALA A 33 -4.28 -6.40 -6.71
N VAL A 34 -4.68 -7.13 -5.67
CA VAL A 34 -4.06 -7.02 -4.34
C VAL A 34 -2.69 -7.71 -4.26
N THR A 35 -2.45 -8.76 -5.05
CA THR A 35 -1.23 -9.58 -4.96
C THR A 35 0.08 -8.79 -5.12
N PRO A 36 0.23 -7.86 -6.09
CA PRO A 36 1.41 -6.99 -6.19
C PRO A 36 1.65 -6.17 -4.92
N ILE A 37 0.60 -5.65 -4.29
CA ILE A 37 0.68 -4.85 -3.06
C ILE A 37 1.15 -5.73 -1.90
N LEU A 38 0.55 -6.91 -1.73
CA LEU A 38 0.93 -7.86 -0.69
C LEU A 38 2.40 -8.30 -0.83
N ASN A 39 2.90 -8.42 -2.05
CA ASN A 39 4.32 -8.72 -2.29
C ASN A 39 5.24 -7.58 -1.81
N ILE A 40 4.88 -6.32 -2.05
CA ILE A 40 5.62 -5.18 -1.50
C ILE A 40 5.56 -5.18 0.03
N LEU A 41 4.39 -5.44 0.62
CA LEU A 41 4.24 -5.50 2.07
C LEU A 41 5.01 -6.66 2.72
N LYS A 42 5.36 -7.72 1.99
CA LYS A 42 6.22 -8.80 2.49
C LYS A 42 7.72 -8.48 2.45
N GLU A 43 8.14 -7.42 1.76
CA GLU A 43 9.55 -7.07 1.65
C GLU A 43 10.18 -6.75 3.01
N LYS A 44 11.50 -6.94 3.12
CA LYS A 44 12.25 -6.53 4.32
C LYS A 44 12.56 -5.04 4.26
N GLY A 45 12.58 -4.39 5.43
CA GLY A 45 12.85 -2.95 5.54
C GLY A 45 11.59 -2.09 5.47
N PRO A 46 11.73 -0.75 5.44
CA PRO A 46 10.60 0.15 5.37
C PRO A 46 9.85 0.00 4.03
N VAL A 47 8.52 0.08 4.09
CA VAL A 47 7.66 0.22 2.91
C VAL A 47 7.19 1.65 2.85
N THR A 48 7.40 2.32 1.72
CA THR A 48 6.83 3.64 1.49
C THR A 48 5.49 3.49 0.76
N ILE A 49 4.47 4.17 1.26
CA ILE A 49 3.15 4.32 0.63
C ILE A 49 2.99 5.78 0.24
N LYS A 50 2.74 6.05 -1.05
CA LYS A 50 2.49 7.38 -1.59
C LYS A 50 1.04 7.53 -2.04
N VAL A 51 0.38 8.56 -1.52
CA VAL A 51 -0.99 8.95 -1.87
C VAL A 51 -0.97 10.44 -2.24
N GLY A 52 -1.10 10.73 -3.53
CA GLY A 52 -0.97 12.09 -4.05
C GLY A 52 0.42 12.67 -3.75
N ALA A 53 0.46 13.82 -3.08
CA ALA A 53 1.69 14.45 -2.63
C ALA A 53 2.24 13.90 -1.31
N ASN A 54 1.46 13.10 -0.56
CA ASN A 54 1.85 12.57 0.74
C ASN A 54 2.56 11.22 0.59
N ALA A 55 3.54 10.99 1.47
CA ALA A 55 4.21 9.70 1.62
C ALA A 55 4.29 9.32 3.09
N VAL A 56 4.07 8.04 3.39
CA VAL A 56 4.18 7.47 4.74
C VAL A 56 5.06 6.23 4.67
N GLU A 57 5.90 6.04 5.68
CA GLU A 57 6.68 4.82 5.84
C GLU A 57 6.03 3.89 6.84
N LEU A 58 5.85 2.63 6.45
CA LEU A 58 5.46 1.55 7.33
C LEU A 58 6.71 0.81 7.81
N SER A 59 6.81 0.64 9.13
CA SER A 59 7.88 -0.14 9.75
C SER A 59 7.73 -1.63 9.41
N THR A 60 8.84 -2.37 9.57
CA THR A 60 8.90 -3.81 9.25
C THR A 60 8.08 -4.68 10.21
N GLN A 61 7.87 -4.23 11.45
CA GLN A 61 7.35 -5.08 12.52
C GLN A 61 5.94 -5.60 12.22
N GLY A 62 5.74 -6.91 12.35
CA GLY A 62 4.44 -7.58 12.19
C GLY A 62 3.89 -7.66 10.76
N ARG A 63 4.40 -6.88 9.81
CA ARG A 63 3.83 -6.74 8.47
C ARG A 63 3.78 -8.05 7.68
N ALA A 64 4.89 -8.79 7.64
CA ALA A 64 4.95 -10.06 6.92
C ALA A 64 4.00 -11.13 7.52
N GLU A 65 3.87 -11.15 8.84
CA GLU A 65 2.97 -12.05 9.57
C GLU A 65 1.50 -11.69 9.28
N THR A 66 1.15 -10.40 9.34
CA THR A 66 -0.19 -9.92 9.01
C THR A 66 -0.58 -10.23 7.57
N VAL A 67 0.35 -10.05 6.61
CA VAL A 67 0.07 -10.40 5.20
C VAL A 67 -0.10 -11.92 5.04
N ALA A 68 0.67 -12.73 5.76
CA ALA A 68 0.51 -14.18 5.75
C ALA A 68 -0.85 -14.61 6.31
N GLU A 69 -1.31 -13.96 7.38
CA GLU A 69 -2.65 -14.18 7.94
C GLU A 69 -3.75 -13.79 6.96
N PHE A 70 -3.66 -12.59 6.37
CA PHE A 70 -4.61 -12.11 5.36
C PHE A 70 -4.73 -13.09 4.18
N SER A 71 -3.62 -13.67 3.75
CA SER A 71 -3.59 -14.61 2.61
C SER A 71 -4.25 -15.96 2.93
N LYS A 72 -4.58 -16.27 4.19
CA LYS A 72 -5.34 -17.49 4.56
C LYS A 72 -6.83 -17.32 4.29
N ASP A 73 -7.35 -16.12 4.57
CA ASP A 73 -8.78 -15.81 4.48
C ASP A 73 -9.20 -15.35 3.07
N CYS A 74 -8.24 -14.87 2.27
CA CYS A 74 -8.43 -14.58 0.86
C CYS A 74 -7.65 -15.59 0.01
N SER A 75 -8.33 -16.47 -0.73
CA SER A 75 -7.68 -17.21 -1.81
C SER A 75 -7.28 -16.22 -2.90
N LEU A 76 -5.96 -16.01 -3.03
CA LEU A 76 -5.36 -15.05 -3.96
C LEU A 76 -5.12 -15.67 -5.34
N ASP A 77 -6.01 -16.58 -5.76
CA ASP A 77 -5.93 -17.36 -7.00
C ASP A 77 -6.53 -16.59 -8.20
#